data_AF-A0A160F6Q1-F1
#
_entry.id   AF-A0A160F6Q1-F1
#
_cell.length_a   1.000
_cell.length_b   1.000
_cell.length_c   1.000
_cell.angle_alpha   90.00
_cell.angle_beta   90.00
_cell.angle_gamma   90.00
#
_symmetry.space_group_name_H-M   'P 1'
#
loop_
_entity.id
_entity.type
_entity.pdbx_description
1 polymer ?
#
loop_
_entity_poly.entity_id
_entity_poly.type
_entity_poly.pdbx_seq_one_letter_code
_entity_poly.pdbx_strand_id
1 'polypeptide(L)'
;MVKTADLCDQYVEKLQVCQLPLHSYGGKKEFSGPIATVDVFEDNVLVREALETVPNGTVLVVDGKGSRNCALLGDRLAQIACARGLAGVIINGCIRDSAEISTMPLGVMAIGTCPVKSKKEGKGSRDVVLEFGGVLWEPGAYVYADSDGIVISQTQISEK
;
A
#
# COMPACT_ATOMS: atom_id res chain seq x y z
N MET A 1 17.16 -3.56 2.16
CA MET A 1 15.86 -3.82 2.80
C MET A 1 15.91 -5.26 3.30
N VAL A 2 15.38 -5.52 4.49
CA VAL A 2 15.32 -6.89 5.04
C VAL A 2 14.23 -7.68 4.32
N LYS A 3 14.50 -8.94 3.97
CA LYS A 3 13.49 -9.81 3.35
C LYS A 3 12.40 -10.17 4.35
N THR A 4 11.18 -10.34 3.89
CA THR A 4 10.06 -10.72 4.75
C THR A 4 10.25 -12.10 5.38
N ALA A 5 10.85 -13.05 4.65
CA ALA A 5 11.22 -14.35 5.17
C ALA A 5 12.23 -14.25 6.34
N ASP A 6 13.31 -13.48 6.17
CA ASP A 6 14.33 -13.28 7.22
C ASP A 6 13.74 -12.58 8.46
N LEU A 7 12.80 -11.65 8.25
CA LEU A 7 12.05 -11.00 9.33
C LEU A 7 11.17 -12.00 10.10
N CYS A 8 10.47 -12.90 9.39
CA CYS A 8 9.67 -13.95 10.01
C CYS A 8 10.55 -14.91 10.83
N ASP A 9 11.67 -15.37 10.29
CA ASP A 9 12.58 -16.28 11.00
C ASP A 9 13.05 -15.71 12.35
N GLN A 10 13.22 -14.38 12.43
CA GLN A 10 13.72 -13.71 13.64
C GLN A 10 12.62 -13.17 14.57
N TYR A 11 11.49 -12.74 14.02
CA TYR A 11 10.52 -11.90 14.73
C TYR A 11 9.05 -12.32 14.56
N VAL A 12 8.75 -13.53 14.06
CA VAL A 12 7.37 -13.96 13.75
C VAL A 12 6.34 -13.66 14.85
N GLU A 13 6.68 -13.84 16.13
CA GLU A 13 5.76 -13.59 17.26
C GLU A 13 5.39 -12.11 17.45
N LYS A 14 6.17 -11.20 16.86
CA LYS A 14 5.99 -9.74 16.92
C LYS A 14 5.49 -9.16 15.60
N LEU A 15 5.30 -9.99 14.59
CA LEU A 15 4.88 -9.60 13.25
C LEU A 15 3.44 -10.02 13.01
N GLN A 16 2.70 -9.19 12.30
CA GLN A 16 1.46 -9.60 11.65
C GLN A 16 1.78 -9.94 10.19
N VAL A 17 1.31 -11.09 9.71
CA VAL A 17 1.54 -11.55 8.34
C VAL A 17 0.25 -11.39 7.54
N CYS A 18 0.29 -10.58 6.48
CA CYS A 18 -0.87 -10.36 5.62
C CYS A 18 -1.22 -11.63 4.84
N GLN A 19 -2.46 -12.08 4.95
CA GLN A 19 -2.97 -13.28 4.29
C GLN A 19 -3.63 -12.98 2.94
N LEU A 20 -3.78 -11.69 2.59
CA LEU A 20 -4.41 -11.28 1.33
C LEU A 20 -3.41 -11.45 0.17
N PRO A 21 -3.71 -12.26 -0.85
CA PRO A 21 -2.83 -12.39 -2.02
C PRO A 21 -2.92 -11.12 -2.85
N LEU A 22 -1.89 -10.26 -2.75
CA LEU A 22 -1.74 -9.05 -3.53
C LEU A 22 -0.74 -9.27 -4.66
N HIS A 23 -1.01 -8.66 -5.82
CA HIS A 23 -0.11 -8.68 -6.96
C HIS A 23 0.80 -7.45 -6.96
N SER A 24 2.09 -7.64 -7.25
CA SER A 24 3.05 -6.56 -7.39
C SER A 24 3.00 -5.94 -8.78
N TYR A 25 2.56 -4.69 -8.87
CA TYR A 25 2.44 -3.91 -10.10
C TYR A 25 3.54 -2.86 -10.27
N GLY A 26 4.16 -2.41 -9.19
CA GLY A 26 5.20 -1.39 -9.23
C GLY A 26 6.52 -1.93 -9.79
N GLY A 27 7.40 -1.01 -10.24
CA GLY A 27 8.76 -1.34 -10.66
C GLY A 27 9.68 -1.73 -9.50
N LYS A 28 9.36 -1.33 -8.26
CA LYS A 28 10.00 -1.88 -7.06
C LYS A 28 9.23 -3.10 -6.56
N LYS A 29 9.92 -4.25 -6.52
CA LYS A 29 9.36 -5.49 -5.97
C LYS A 29 9.50 -5.60 -4.46
N GLU A 30 10.43 -4.83 -3.89
CA GLU A 30 10.70 -4.75 -2.46
C GLU A 30 10.55 -3.30 -1.99
N PHE A 31 9.76 -3.07 -0.95
CA PHE A 31 9.58 -1.75 -0.35
C PHE A 31 9.11 -1.84 1.11
N SER A 32 9.53 -0.88 1.93
CA SER A 32 9.14 -0.80 3.33
C SER A 32 9.07 0.65 3.79
N GLY A 33 8.32 0.91 4.85
CA GLY A 33 8.27 2.23 5.46
C GLY A 33 7.17 2.37 6.51
N PRO A 34 7.07 3.55 7.14
CA PRO A 34 5.98 3.85 8.05
C PRO A 34 4.65 3.89 7.28
N ILE A 35 3.60 3.36 7.90
CA ILE A 35 2.25 3.25 7.33
C ILE A 35 1.52 4.58 7.49
N ALA A 36 0.90 5.03 6.40
CA ALA A 36 -0.24 5.94 6.44
C ALA A 36 -1.47 5.21 5.88
N THR A 37 -2.66 5.50 6.41
CA THR A 37 -3.88 4.75 6.06
C THR A 37 -4.95 5.62 5.43
N VAL A 38 -5.70 5.01 4.51
CA VAL A 38 -6.87 5.61 3.87
C VAL A 38 -7.96 4.55 3.77
N ASP A 39 -9.12 4.84 4.34
CA ASP A 39 -10.32 4.02 4.25
C ASP A 39 -11.31 4.63 3.25
N VAL A 40 -11.64 3.93 2.18
CA VAL A 40 -12.52 4.43 1.12
C VAL A 40 -13.38 3.32 0.52
N PHE A 41 -14.43 3.71 -0.19
CA PHE A 41 -15.21 2.78 -1.00
C PHE A 41 -15.49 3.37 -2.39
N GLU A 42 -14.81 2.82 -3.40
CA GLU A 42 -14.94 3.20 -4.81
C GLU A 42 -14.72 4.70 -5.08
N ASP A 43 -13.97 5.38 -4.21
CA ASP A 43 -13.60 6.79 -4.28
C ASP A 43 -12.10 6.93 -3.97
N ASN A 44 -11.42 7.87 -4.61
CA ASN A 44 -9.98 8.04 -4.41
C ASN A 44 -9.54 9.49 -4.19
N VAL A 45 -10.46 10.41 -3.86
CA VAL A 45 -10.10 11.79 -3.54
C VAL A 45 -9.16 11.81 -2.34
N LEU A 46 -9.50 11.09 -1.26
CA LEU A 46 -8.64 10.99 -0.07
C LEU A 46 -7.33 10.23 -0.34
N VAL A 47 -7.33 9.28 -1.29
CA VAL A 47 -6.08 8.62 -1.74
C VAL A 47 -5.16 9.63 -2.39
N ARG A 48 -5.68 10.47 -3.29
CA ARG A 48 -4.91 11.54 -3.91
C ARG A 48 -4.37 12.53 -2.87
N GLU A 49 -5.22 13.01 -1.96
CA GLU A 49 -4.80 13.95 -0.92
C GLU A 49 -3.73 13.36 -0.01
N ALA A 50 -3.85 12.08 0.36
CA ALA A 50 -2.83 11.39 1.13
C ALA A 50 -1.51 11.32 0.34
N LEU A 51 -1.55 10.89 -0.92
CA LEU A 51 -0.37 10.87 -1.80
C LEU A 51 0.30 12.23 -1.92
N GLU A 52 -0.44 13.34 -1.86
CA GLU A 52 0.06 14.72 -1.92
C GLU A 52 0.59 15.25 -0.58
N THR A 53 0.29 14.60 0.56
CA THR A 53 0.57 15.15 1.91
C THR A 53 1.42 14.28 2.82
N VAL A 54 1.42 12.95 2.70
CA VAL A 54 2.18 12.05 3.60
C VAL A 54 3.70 12.26 3.50
N PRO A 55 4.49 11.97 4.56
CA PRO A 55 5.94 12.13 4.51
C PRO A 55 6.64 11.31 3.41
N ASN A 56 7.88 11.71 3.08
CA ASN A 56 8.77 10.93 2.22
C ASN A 56 9.06 9.56 2.86
N GLY A 57 9.20 8.51 2.04
CA GLY A 57 9.45 7.14 2.51
C GLY A 57 8.23 6.42 3.08
N THR A 58 7.07 7.07 3.20
CA THR A 58 5.82 6.43 3.66
C THR A 58 5.34 5.36 2.69
N VAL A 59 4.73 4.31 3.25
CA VAL A 59 3.90 3.36 2.51
C VAL A 59 2.44 3.71 2.76
N LEU A 60 1.72 4.07 1.70
CA LEU A 60 0.29 4.37 1.78
C LEU A 60 -0.52 3.07 1.69
N VAL A 61 -1.29 2.76 2.72
CA VAL A 61 -2.18 1.59 2.76
C VAL A 61 -3.61 2.07 2.56
N VAL A 62 -4.27 1.54 1.54
CA VAL A 62 -5.64 1.92 1.16
C VAL A 62 -6.55 0.71 1.32
N ASP A 63 -7.53 0.81 2.21
CA ASP A 63 -8.64 -0.15 2.24
C ASP A 63 -9.75 0.32 1.29
N GLY A 64 -9.85 -0.35 0.14
CA GLY A 64 -10.91 -0.16 -0.85
C GLY A 64 -12.05 -1.16 -0.72
N LYS A 65 -12.14 -1.86 0.42
CA LYS A 65 -13.10 -2.94 0.73
C LYS A 65 -13.02 -4.12 -0.24
N GLY A 66 -11.86 -4.31 -0.87
CA GLY A 66 -11.66 -5.35 -1.88
C GLY A 66 -12.50 -5.17 -3.14
N SER A 67 -13.06 -3.97 -3.39
CA SER A 67 -13.90 -3.74 -4.57
C SER A 67 -13.07 -3.88 -5.85
N ARG A 68 -13.66 -4.60 -6.81
CA ARG A 68 -13.11 -4.78 -8.17
C ARG A 68 -13.84 -3.92 -9.21
N ASN A 69 -14.80 -3.09 -8.78
CA ASN A 69 -15.66 -2.31 -9.68
C ASN A 69 -14.97 -1.07 -10.27
N CYS A 70 -13.91 -0.58 -9.63
CA CYS A 70 -13.12 0.55 -10.12
C CYS A 70 -11.68 0.51 -9.63
N ALA A 71 -10.80 1.27 -10.28
CA ALA A 71 -9.44 1.51 -9.84
C ALA A 71 -9.32 2.70 -8.89
N LEU A 72 -8.59 2.50 -7.79
CA LEU A 72 -8.27 3.53 -6.80
C LEU A 72 -6.96 4.26 -7.10
N LEU A 73 -6.08 3.65 -7.89
CA LEU A 73 -4.80 4.23 -8.32
C LEU A 73 -4.59 3.99 -9.83
N GLY A 74 -4.04 4.99 -10.51
CA GLY A 74 -3.56 4.93 -11.89
C GLY A 74 -2.23 5.68 -12.02
N ASP A 75 -1.72 5.77 -13.24
CA ASP A 75 -0.39 6.32 -13.56
C ASP A 75 -0.14 7.71 -12.95
N ARG A 76 -1.10 8.64 -13.06
CA ARG A 76 -0.97 10.02 -12.55
C ARG A 76 -0.80 10.08 -11.03
N LEU A 77 -1.54 9.24 -10.30
CA LEU A 77 -1.41 9.17 -8.84
C LEU A 77 -0.08 8.49 -8.46
N ALA A 78 0.31 7.44 -9.18
CA ALA A 78 1.61 6.80 -8.98
C ALA A 78 2.78 7.77 -9.26
N GLN A 79 2.66 8.65 -10.25
CA GLN A 79 3.66 9.71 -10.51
C GLN A 79 3.78 10.70 -9.35
N ILE A 80 2.67 11.10 -8.72
CA ILE A 80 2.70 11.94 -7.51
C ILE A 80 3.47 11.22 -6.40
N ALA A 81 3.17 9.94 -6.18
CA ALA A 81 3.86 9.12 -5.19
C ALA A 81 5.37 9.04 -5.45
N CYS A 82 5.77 8.85 -6.72
CA CYS A 82 7.17 8.86 -7.13
C CYS A 82 7.83 10.21 -6.88
N ALA A 83 7.20 11.30 -7.32
CA ALA A 83 7.73 12.66 -7.20
C ALA A 83 7.92 13.11 -5.74
N ARG A 84 7.05 12.62 -4.84
CA ARG A 84 7.15 12.88 -3.39
C ARG A 84 8.04 11.87 -2.65
N GLY A 85 8.53 10.86 -3.37
CA GLY A 85 9.43 9.83 -2.84
C GLY A 85 8.78 8.93 -1.80
N LEU A 86 7.52 8.54 -2.00
CA LEU A 86 6.90 7.47 -1.22
C LEU A 86 7.62 6.15 -1.49
N ALA A 87 7.64 5.27 -0.48
CA ALA A 87 8.23 3.94 -0.63
C ALA A 87 7.33 3.01 -1.46
N GLY A 88 6.01 3.10 -1.24
CA GLY A 88 5.03 2.33 -2.00
C GLY A 88 3.58 2.59 -1.64
N VAL A 89 2.69 1.86 -2.30
CA VAL A 89 1.24 1.89 -2.08
C VAL A 89 0.70 0.45 -2.05
N ILE A 90 -0.05 0.11 -1.00
CA ILE A 90 -0.73 -1.18 -0.83
C ILE A 90 -2.23 -0.92 -0.88
N ILE A 91 -2.96 -1.63 -1.74
CA ILE A 91 -4.38 -1.37 -2.00
C ILE A 91 -5.19 -2.65 -1.86
N ASN A 92 -6.08 -2.70 -0.87
CA ASN A 92 -7.16 -3.69 -0.83
C ASN A 92 -8.28 -3.29 -1.82
N GLY A 93 -7.98 -3.40 -3.11
CA GLY A 93 -8.79 -2.89 -4.21
C GLY A 93 -8.00 -2.90 -5.52
N CYS A 94 -8.62 -2.49 -6.62
CA CYS A 94 -7.99 -2.52 -7.94
C CYS A 94 -7.19 -1.25 -8.28
N ILE A 95 -6.26 -1.40 -9.22
CA ILE A 95 -5.57 -0.29 -9.92
C ILE A 95 -5.88 -0.30 -11.42
N ARG A 96 -5.34 0.66 -12.15
CA ARG A 96 -5.28 0.66 -13.62
C ARG A 96 -3.96 1.25 -14.10
N ASP A 97 -3.76 1.28 -15.41
CA ASP A 97 -2.52 1.79 -16.03
C ASP A 97 -1.30 0.99 -15.52
N SER A 98 -1.49 -0.33 -15.37
CA SER A 98 -0.53 -1.24 -14.74
C SER A 98 0.75 -1.39 -15.56
N ALA A 99 0.67 -1.25 -16.88
CA ALA A 99 1.85 -1.28 -17.75
C ALA A 99 2.77 -0.09 -17.44
N GLU A 100 2.21 1.11 -17.32
CA GLU A 100 2.93 2.32 -16.96
C GLU A 100 3.47 2.25 -15.52
N ILE A 101 2.66 1.79 -14.57
CA ILE A 101 3.07 1.64 -13.16
C ILE A 101 4.24 0.65 -13.01
N SER A 102 4.30 -0.39 -13.86
CA SER A 102 5.37 -1.39 -13.82
C SER A 102 6.76 -0.84 -14.11
N THR A 103 6.86 0.32 -14.76
CA THR A 103 8.14 0.97 -15.05
C THR A 103 8.50 2.04 -14.02
N MET A 104 7.63 2.33 -13.04
CA MET A 104 7.85 3.39 -12.06
C MET A 104 8.67 2.90 -10.86
N PRO A 105 9.57 3.75 -10.30
CA PRO A 105 10.42 3.39 -9.15
C PRO A 105 9.67 3.43 -7.80
N LEU A 106 8.50 2.80 -7.75
CA LEU A 106 7.56 2.78 -6.63
C LEU A 106 7.12 1.33 -6.37
N GLY A 107 6.94 0.97 -5.09
CA GLY A 107 6.27 -0.27 -4.73
C GLY A 107 4.75 -0.13 -4.91
N VAL A 108 4.10 -1.03 -5.64
CA VAL A 108 2.63 -1.01 -5.76
C VAL A 108 2.11 -2.43 -5.64
N MET A 109 1.24 -2.67 -4.68
CA MET A 109 0.56 -3.95 -4.47
C MET A 109 -0.96 -3.77 -4.43
N ALA A 110 -1.69 -4.61 -5.16
CA ALA A 110 -3.15 -4.52 -5.27
C ALA A 110 -3.79 -5.88 -5.59
N ILE A 111 -5.10 -6.04 -5.34
CA ILE A 111 -5.80 -7.32 -5.58
C ILE A 111 -5.99 -7.63 -7.09
N GLY A 112 -5.83 -6.64 -7.96
CA GLY A 112 -6.20 -6.75 -9.37
C GLY A 112 -6.16 -5.42 -10.13
N THR A 113 -6.60 -5.47 -11.38
CA THR A 113 -6.78 -4.30 -12.25
C THR A 113 -8.24 -4.10 -12.63
N CYS A 114 -8.69 -2.86 -12.75
CA CYS A 114 -10.01 -2.50 -13.30
C CYS A 114 -9.92 -1.22 -14.13
N PRO A 115 -10.34 -1.20 -15.41
CA PRO A 115 -10.19 -0.02 -16.27
C PRO A 115 -11.07 1.18 -15.83
N VAL A 116 -12.13 0.92 -15.07
CA VAL A 116 -13.10 1.93 -14.64
C VAL A 116 -12.48 2.86 -13.58
N LYS A 117 -12.62 4.17 -13.74
CA LYS A 117 -12.17 5.15 -12.74
C LYS A 117 -13.08 5.15 -11.50
N SER A 118 -12.52 5.41 -10.33
CA SER A 118 -13.28 5.65 -9.11
C SER A 118 -14.14 6.92 -9.18
N LYS A 119 -15.08 7.03 -8.24
CA LYS A 119 -15.82 8.26 -7.92
C LYS A 119 -14.87 9.34 -7.37
N LYS A 120 -15.39 10.56 -7.29
CA LYS A 120 -14.68 11.78 -6.88
C LYS A 120 -15.52 12.65 -5.93
N GLU A 121 -16.16 12.00 -4.96
CA GLU A 121 -17.07 12.57 -3.97
C GLU A 121 -16.36 12.95 -2.66
N GLY A 122 -15.14 12.47 -2.40
CA GLY A 122 -14.43 12.81 -1.15
C GLY A 122 -14.84 12.00 0.07
N LYS A 123 -15.52 10.86 -0.13
CA LYS A 123 -15.98 9.99 0.96
C LYS A 123 -14.86 9.07 1.44
N GLY A 124 -14.82 8.85 2.75
CA GLY A 124 -13.89 7.94 3.41
C GLY A 124 -13.27 8.56 4.66
N SER A 125 -12.16 8.02 5.12
CA SER A 125 -11.41 8.53 6.25
C SER A 125 -9.90 8.33 6.03
N ARG A 126 -9.09 9.17 6.66
CA ARG A 126 -7.63 9.07 6.66
C ARG A 126 -7.16 8.84 8.09
N ASP A 127 -5.98 8.25 8.24
CA ASP A 127 -5.31 8.10 9.53
C ASP A 127 -6.16 7.32 10.56
N VAL A 128 -6.92 6.34 10.07
CA VAL A 128 -7.71 5.38 10.86
C VAL A 128 -7.08 3.99 10.83
N VAL A 129 -7.36 3.16 11.83
CA VAL A 129 -6.95 1.76 11.79
C VAL A 129 -7.75 1.02 10.72
N LEU A 130 -7.08 0.29 9.84
CA LEU A 130 -7.72 -0.56 8.84
C LEU A 130 -7.63 -2.03 9.27
N GLU A 131 -8.58 -2.85 8.82
CA GLU A 131 -8.61 -4.28 9.11
C GLU A 131 -8.92 -5.06 7.83
N PHE A 132 -7.89 -5.65 7.24
CA PHE A 132 -8.03 -6.56 6.09
C PHE A 132 -6.83 -7.48 5.98
N GLY A 133 -7.00 -8.63 5.30
CA GLY A 133 -5.92 -9.60 5.14
C GLY A 133 -5.48 -10.25 6.46
N GLY A 134 -6.35 -10.29 7.47
CA GLY A 134 -6.06 -10.86 8.78
C GLY A 134 -5.10 -10.03 9.63
N VAL A 135 -4.89 -8.75 9.30
CA VAL A 135 -3.96 -7.85 10.01
C VAL A 135 -4.59 -6.49 10.26
N LEU A 136 -4.10 -5.81 11.30
CA LEU A 136 -4.40 -4.43 11.61
C LEU A 136 -3.34 -3.51 11.01
N TRP A 137 -3.80 -2.53 10.22
CA TRP A 137 -2.97 -1.51 9.61
C TRP A 137 -3.12 -0.22 10.42
N GLU A 138 -2.19 0.03 11.32
CA GLU A 138 -2.21 1.18 12.20
C GLU A 138 -1.31 2.30 11.63
N PRO A 139 -1.78 3.57 11.59
CA PRO A 139 -0.94 4.70 11.24
C PRO A 139 0.33 4.75 12.12
N GLY A 140 1.49 4.90 11.49
CA GLY A 140 2.78 4.98 12.18
C GLY A 140 3.45 3.63 12.47
N ALA A 141 2.74 2.50 12.36
CA ALA A 141 3.36 1.18 12.31
C ALA A 141 4.24 1.04 11.05
N TYR A 142 5.04 -0.02 10.97
CA TYR A 142 5.95 -0.26 9.85
C TYR A 142 5.50 -1.47 9.04
N VAL A 143 5.55 -1.33 7.72
CA VAL A 143 5.29 -2.42 6.78
C VAL A 143 6.52 -2.75 5.96
N TYR A 144 6.70 -4.03 5.68
CA TYR A 144 7.72 -4.60 4.80
C TYR A 144 7.03 -5.49 3.78
N ALA A 145 7.29 -5.26 2.50
CA ALA A 145 6.68 -5.99 1.41
C ALA A 145 7.73 -6.40 0.37
N ASP A 146 7.71 -7.66 -0.02
CA ASP A 146 8.53 -8.20 -1.10
C ASP A 146 7.74 -9.21 -1.95
N SER A 147 8.43 -10.05 -2.74
CA SER A 147 7.79 -11.07 -3.57
C SER A 147 7.11 -12.19 -2.79
N ASP A 148 7.50 -12.41 -1.53
CA ASP A 148 7.02 -13.54 -0.72
C ASP A 148 5.78 -13.14 0.08
N GLY A 149 5.70 -11.88 0.52
CA GLY A 149 4.51 -11.39 1.21
C GLY A 149 4.64 -10.00 1.79
N ILE A 150 3.77 -9.73 2.77
CA ILE A 150 3.73 -8.47 3.52
C ILE A 150 3.70 -8.79 5.00
N VAL A 151 4.59 -8.15 5.76
CA VAL A 151 4.62 -8.22 7.22
C VAL A 151 4.53 -6.83 7.83
N ILE A 152 3.85 -6.74 8.97
CA ILE A 152 3.65 -5.50 9.71
C ILE A 152 4.29 -5.66 11.09
N SER A 153 5.04 -4.63 11.49
CA SER A 153 5.63 -4.48 12.82
C SER A 153 5.13 -3.19 13.45
N GLN A 154 4.92 -3.19 14.76
CA GLN A 154 4.52 -2.00 15.51
C GLN A 154 5.61 -0.91 15.52
N THR A 155 6.87 -1.30 15.37
CA THR A 155 8.01 -0.38 15.32
C THR A 155 8.94 -0.73 14.17
N GLN A 156 9.79 0.23 13.78
CA GLN A 156 10.82 -0.01 12.80
C GLN A 156 11.80 -1.08 13.32
N ILE A 157 11.91 -2.17 12.57
CA ILE A 157 12.96 -3.17 12.74
C ILE A 157 14.19 -2.63 12.01
N SER A 158 15.25 -2.37 12.78
CA SER A 158 16.58 -2.03 12.24
C SER A 158 17.44 -3.29 12.30
N GLU A 159 18.10 -3.63 11.19
CA GLU A 159 19.16 -4.64 11.21
C GLU A 159 20.28 -4.14 12.13
N LYS A 160 20.87 -5.08 12.89
CA LYS A 160 22.15 -4.85 13.58
C LYS A 160 23.30 -5.09 12.61
#